data_AF-A0A7C1JSK0-F1
#
_entry.id   AF-A0A7C1JSK0-F1
#
_cell.length_a   1.000
_cell.length_b   1.000
_cell.length_c   1.000
_cell.angle_alpha   90.00
_cell.angle_beta   90.00
_cell.angle_gamma   90.00
#
_symmetry.space_group_name_H-M   'P 1'
#
loop_
_entity.id
_entity.type
_entity.pdbx_description
1 polymer ?
#
loop_
_entity_poly.entity_id
_entity_poly.type
_entity_poly.pdbx_seq_one_letter_code
_entity_poly.pdbx_strand_id
1 'polypeptide(L)'
;MAVRGKGSKAYAVREYLEANPHAGNVEVQNALAAKGIKVTAKYVSNVKHLLKTKRQVVKKVVKERGVGIPEVKAALALLKVSGSVEAARAALDAAQEIKALI
;
A
#
# COMPACT_ATOMS: atom_id res chain seq x y z
N MET A 1 -5.60 -4.70 -13.82
CA MET A 1 -4.66 -4.66 -12.67
C MET A 1 -5.10 -5.70 -11.65
N ALA A 2 -4.35 -6.79 -11.45
CA ALA A 2 -4.79 -7.88 -10.55
C ALA A 2 -4.87 -7.38 -9.11
N VAL A 3 -6.10 -7.21 -8.61
CA VAL A 3 -6.37 -6.88 -7.21
C VAL A 3 -5.83 -8.04 -6.38
N ARG A 4 -4.74 -7.82 -5.64
CA ARG A 4 -4.21 -8.81 -4.70
C ARG A 4 -5.25 -8.97 -3.58
N GLY A 5 -6.16 -9.93 -3.77
CA GLY A 5 -7.28 -10.17 -2.87
C GLY A 5 -6.83 -10.54 -1.46
N LYS A 6 -7.74 -10.31 -0.50
CA LYS A 6 -7.61 -10.57 0.94
C LYS A 6 -7.23 -12.03 1.28
N GLY A 7 -7.38 -12.97 0.35
CA GLY A 7 -6.99 -14.38 0.49
C GLY A 7 -5.59 -14.75 -0.02
N SER A 8 -4.81 -13.79 -0.55
CA SER A 8 -3.48 -14.12 -1.09
C SER A 8 -2.42 -14.29 0.00
N LYS A 9 -1.48 -15.22 -0.19
CA LYS A 9 -0.34 -15.44 0.73
C LYS A 9 0.44 -14.15 1.02
N ALA A 10 0.59 -13.28 0.01
CA ALA A 10 1.23 -11.98 0.16
C ALA A 10 0.44 -11.03 1.06
N TYR A 11 -0.89 -11.09 1.06
CA TYR A 11 -1.74 -10.26 1.92
C TYR A 11 -1.53 -10.63 3.39
N ALA A 12 -1.58 -11.93 3.71
CA ALA A 12 -1.36 -12.41 5.08
C ALA A 12 0.05 -12.07 5.60
N VAL A 13 1.08 -12.18 4.76
CA VAL A 13 2.45 -11.75 5.13
C VAL A 13 2.51 -10.25 5.41
N ARG A 14 1.83 -9.42 4.62
CA ARG A 14 1.82 -7.96 4.82
C ARG A 14 1.09 -7.58 6.10
N GLU A 15 -0.10 -8.13 6.31
CA GLU A 15 -0.91 -7.88 7.51
C GLU A 15 -0.13 -8.25 8.78
N TYR A 16 0.57 -9.40 8.77
CA TYR A 16 1.41 -9.80 9.90
C TYR A 16 2.62 -8.87 10.11
N LEU A 17 3.27 -8.40 9.04
CA LEU A 17 4.39 -7.47 9.12
C LEU A 17 3.97 -6.03 9.47
N GLU A 18 2.72 -5.65 9.19
CA GLU A 18 2.13 -4.38 9.63
C GLU A 18 1.87 -4.40 11.13
N ALA A 19 1.35 -5.52 11.65
CA ALA A 19 1.17 -5.72 13.09
C ALA A 19 2.50 -5.96 13.84
N ASN A 20 3.50 -6.58 13.19
CA ASN A 20 4.79 -6.91 13.80
C ASN A 20 5.96 -6.44 12.92
N PRO A 21 6.35 -5.15 13.00
CA PRO A 21 7.35 -4.55 12.11
C PRO A 21 8.75 -5.18 12.20
N HIS A 22 9.09 -5.74 13.36
CA HIS A 22 10.41 -6.29 13.66
C HIS A 22 10.49 -7.82 13.55
N ALA A 23 9.38 -8.50 13.21
CA ALA A 23 9.34 -9.96 13.19
C ALA A 23 10.38 -10.55 12.22
N GLY A 24 11.09 -11.58 12.68
CA GLY A 24 12.04 -12.35 11.88
C GLY A 24 11.35 -13.16 10.77
N ASN A 25 12.08 -13.52 9.71
CA ASN A 25 11.47 -14.25 8.59
C ASN A 25 10.92 -15.63 9.00
N VAL A 26 11.60 -16.29 9.95
CA VAL A 26 11.20 -17.59 10.51
C VAL A 26 9.97 -17.45 11.41
N GLU A 27 9.88 -16.39 12.21
CA GLU A 27 8.71 -16.11 13.06
C GLU A 27 7.46 -15.88 12.22
N VAL A 28 7.59 -15.09 11.15
CA VAL A 28 6.49 -14.84 10.20
C VAL A 28 6.05 -16.13 9.53
N GLN A 29 7.00 -16.99 9.14
CA GLN A 29 6.70 -18.29 8.56
C GLN A 29 5.92 -19.18 9.54
N ASN A 30 6.38 -19.28 10.78
CA ASN A 30 5.74 -20.11 11.80
C ASN A 30 4.33 -19.59 12.16
N ALA A 31 4.18 -18.28 12.34
CA ALA A 31 2.89 -17.66 12.65
C ALA A 31 1.88 -17.81 11.51
N LEU A 32 2.33 -17.73 10.25
CA LEU A 32 1.46 -17.94 9.09
C LEU A 32 1.16 -19.43 8.86
N ALA A 33 2.11 -20.32 9.15
CA ALA A 33 1.89 -21.76 9.11
C ALA A 33 0.84 -22.20 10.14
N ALA A 34 0.84 -21.62 11.35
CA ALA A 34 -0.18 -21.85 12.37
C ALA A 34 -1.59 -21.43 11.93
N LYS A 35 -1.70 -20.45 11.02
CA LYS A 35 -2.96 -20.02 10.38
C LYS A 35 -3.33 -20.84 9.13
N GLY A 36 -2.61 -21.93 8.87
CA GLY A 36 -2.82 -22.79 7.70
C GLY A 36 -2.20 -22.26 6.39
N ILE A 37 -1.44 -21.15 6.44
CA ILE A 37 -0.86 -20.51 5.25
C ILE A 37 0.60 -20.94 5.10
N LYS A 38 0.86 -21.89 4.20
CA LYS A 38 2.23 -22.33 3.86
C LYS A 38 2.94 -21.29 3.00
N VAL A 39 3.94 -20.63 3.58
CA VAL A 39 4.86 -19.68 2.93
C VAL A 39 6.31 -20.02 3.30
N THR A 40 7.23 -19.82 2.36
CA THR A 40 8.67 -20.04 2.57
C THR A 40 9.35 -18.78 3.12
N ALA A 41 10.42 -18.94 3.90
CA ALA A 41 11.23 -17.81 4.36
C ALA A 41 11.74 -16.92 3.19
N LYS A 42 12.08 -17.52 2.04
CA LYS A 42 12.44 -16.79 0.82
C LYS A 42 11.29 -15.91 0.31
N TYR A 43 10.06 -16.42 0.35
CA TYR A 43 8.87 -15.65 -0.03
C TYR A 43 8.66 -14.45 0.90
N VAL A 44 8.79 -14.66 2.22
CA VAL A 44 8.70 -13.58 3.22
C VAL A 44 9.78 -12.51 2.97
N SER A 45 11.02 -12.92 2.70
CA SER A 45 12.14 -12.01 2.37
C SER A 45 11.83 -11.17 1.13
N ASN A 46 11.32 -11.78 0.07
CA ASN A 46 10.92 -11.07 -1.15
C ASN A 46 9.79 -10.06 -0.88
N VAL A 47 8.80 -10.44 -0.06
CA VAL A 47 7.72 -9.51 0.32
C VAL A 47 8.26 -8.33 1.13
N LYS A 48 9.16 -8.56 2.09
CA LYS A 48 9.85 -7.50 2.86
C LYS A 48 10.64 -6.57 1.94
N HIS A 49 11.40 -7.12 1.00
CA HIS A 49 12.18 -6.34 0.04
C HIS A 49 11.26 -5.42 -0.78
N LEU A 50 10.18 -5.96 -1.34
CA LEU A 50 9.20 -5.18 -2.11
C LEU A 50 8.55 -4.06 -1.28
N LEU A 51 8.23 -4.32 -0.01
CA LEU A 51 7.70 -3.30 0.91
C LEU A 51 8.73 -2.19 1.17
N LYS A 52 10.00 -2.55 1.39
CA LYS A 52 11.09 -1.60 1.58
C LYS A 52 11.28 -0.72 0.34
N THR A 53 11.34 -1.30 -0.86
CA THR A 53 11.47 -0.55 -2.11
C THR A 53 10.33 0.45 -2.30
N LYS A 54 9.08 0.04 -2.05
CA LYS A 54 7.93 0.95 -2.13
C LYS A 54 8.03 2.11 -1.15
N ARG A 55 8.44 1.85 0.09
CA ARG A 55 8.66 2.90 1.10
C ARG A 55 9.73 3.89 0.64
N GLN A 56 10.80 3.42 0.01
CA GLN A 56 11.86 4.30 -0.52
C GLN A 56 11.36 5.18 -1.66
N VAL A 57 10.56 4.63 -2.58
CA VAL A 57 9.94 5.43 -3.66
C VAL A 57 9.05 6.52 -3.09
N VAL A 58 8.20 6.20 -2.11
CA VAL A 58 7.34 7.19 -1.45
C VAL A 58 8.19 8.26 -0.74
N LYS A 59 9.22 7.86 0.01
CA LYS A 59 10.14 8.82 0.67
C LYS A 59 10.82 9.75 -0.33
N LYS A 60 11.23 9.22 -1.49
CA LYS A 60 11.83 10.02 -2.56
C LYS A 60 10.85 11.06 -3.09
N VAL A 61 9.61 10.64 -3.41
CA VAL A 61 8.56 11.56 -3.89
C VAL A 61 8.23 12.64 -2.86
N VAL A 62 8.11 12.27 -1.57
CA VAL A 62 7.85 13.22 -0.47
C VAL A 62 8.98 14.25 -0.39
N LYS A 63 10.24 13.80 -0.46
CA LYS A 63 11.41 14.68 -0.40
C LYS A 63 11.53 15.60 -1.63
N GLU A 64 11.32 15.08 -2.83
CA GLU A 64 11.51 15.81 -4.08
C GLU A 64 10.36 16.75 -4.42
N ARG A 65 9.11 16.39 -4.06
CA ARG A 65 7.92 17.17 -4.39
C ARG A 65 7.42 18.00 -3.21
N GLY A 66 8.00 17.85 -2.02
CA GLY A 66 7.55 18.54 -0.80
C GLY A 66 6.14 18.15 -0.36
N VAL A 67 5.59 17.07 -0.91
CA VAL A 67 4.24 16.58 -0.61
C VAL A 67 4.34 15.64 0.59
N GLY A 68 3.59 15.89 1.66
CA GLY A 68 3.63 15.04 2.85
C GLY A 68 3.05 13.63 2.62
N ILE A 69 3.32 12.73 3.57
CA ILE A 69 2.76 11.37 3.58
C ILE A 69 1.21 11.38 3.61
N PRO A 70 0.55 12.26 4.39
CA PRO A 70 -0.92 12.35 4.41
C PRO A 70 -1.52 12.65 3.04
N GLU A 71 -0.93 13.57 2.29
CA GLU A 71 -1.38 14.01 0.97
C GLU A 71 -1.18 12.90 -0.06
N VAL A 72 -0.06 12.18 -0.01
CA VAL A 72 0.16 10.97 -0.83
C VAL A 72 -0.90 9.91 -0.53
N LYS A 73 -1.28 9.73 0.74
CA LYS A 73 -2.32 8.77 1.15
C LYS A 73 -3.71 9.21 0.66
N ALA A 74 -4.02 10.49 0.74
CA ALA A 74 -5.28 11.06 0.25
C ALA A 74 -5.38 10.92 -1.28
N ALA A 75 -4.32 11.27 -2.01
CA ALA A 75 -4.26 11.10 -3.46
C ALA A 75 -4.43 9.62 -3.87
N LEU A 76 -3.80 8.69 -3.16
CA LEU A 76 -3.97 7.26 -3.41
C LEU A 76 -5.40 6.79 -3.12
N ALA A 77 -6.06 7.33 -2.09
CA ALA A 77 -7.46 7.01 -1.79
C ALA A 77 -8.39 7.51 -2.91
N LEU A 78 -8.20 8.74 -3.37
CA LEU A 78 -8.93 9.30 -4.50
C LEU A 78 -8.76 8.44 -5.75
N LEU A 79 -7.53 8.08 -6.10
CA LEU A 79 -7.24 7.22 -7.26
C LEU A 79 -7.88 5.83 -7.19
N LYS A 80 -8.04 5.27 -5.99
CA LYS A 80 -8.73 3.98 -5.82
C LYS A 80 -10.24 4.09 -6.07
N VAL A 81 -10.83 5.22 -5.74
CA VAL A 81 -12.27 5.48 -5.95
C VAL A 81 -12.53 5.87 -7.42
N SER A 82 -11.69 6.74 -7.99
CA SER A 82 -11.84 7.22 -9.36
C SER A 82 -11.43 6.18 -10.42
N GLY A 83 -10.58 5.21 -10.07
CA GLY A 83 -10.11 4.16 -10.98
C GLY A 83 -9.05 4.61 -12.00
N SER A 84 -8.97 5.91 -12.31
CA SER A 84 -7.94 6.50 -13.16
C SER A 84 -7.52 7.89 -12.69
N VAL A 85 -6.38 8.38 -13.21
CA VAL A 85 -5.88 9.74 -12.93
C VAL A 85 -6.76 10.80 -13.61
N GLU A 86 -7.25 10.51 -14.81
CA GLU A 86 -8.13 11.40 -15.56
C GLU A 86 -9.46 11.61 -14.83
N ALA A 87 -10.07 10.52 -14.35
CA ALA A 87 -11.30 10.60 -13.56
C ALA A 87 -11.08 11.32 -12.22
N ALA A 88 -9.91 11.15 -11.59
CA ALA A 88 -9.56 11.89 -10.36
C ALA A 88 -9.44 13.40 -10.60
N ARG A 89 -8.86 13.81 -11.76
CA ARG A 89 -8.76 15.23 -12.15
C ARG A 89 -10.15 15.82 -12.40
N ALA A 90 -10.96 15.17 -13.23
CA ALA A 90 -12.31 15.63 -13.52
C ALA A 90 -13.16 15.78 -12.25
N ALA A 91 -13.04 14.85 -11.29
CA ALA A 91 -13.73 14.95 -10.00
C ALA A 91 -13.24 16.14 -9.15
N LEU A 92 -11.96 16.48 -9.24
CA LEU A 92 -11.37 17.62 -8.53
C LEU A 92 -11.78 18.95 -9.19
N ASP A 93 -11.83 19.01 -10.50
CA ASP A 93 -12.31 20.16 -11.26
C ASP A 93 -13.78 20.46 -10.91
N ALA A 94 -14.64 19.43 -10.91
CA ALA A 94 -16.03 19.56 -10.46
C ALA A 94 -16.15 20.03 -9.00
N ALA A 95 -15.27 19.55 -8.10
CA ALA A 95 -15.26 20.00 -6.71
C ALA A 95 -14.83 21.48 -6.57
N GLN A 96 -13.94 21.97 -7.43
CA GLN A 96 -13.54 23.38 -7.45
C GLN A 96 -14.68 24.28 -7.95
N GLU A 97 -15.43 23.84 -8.98
CA GLU A 97 -16.62 24.55 -9.46
C GLU A 97 -17.69 24.66 -8.37
N ILE A 98 -17.98 23.56 -7.66
CA ILE A 98 -18.93 23.57 -6.54
C ILE A 98 -18.46 24.54 -5.45
N LYS A 99 -17.16 24.55 -5.12
CA LYS A 99 -16.60 25.46 -4.14
C LYS A 99 -16.70 26.93 -4.57
N ALA A 100 -16.65 27.23 -5.87
CA ALA A 100 -16.81 28.60 -6.37
C ALA A 100 -18.26 29.12 -6.29
N LEU A 101 -19.22 28.21 -6.16
CA LEU A 101 -20.66 28.52 -6.05
C LEU A 101 -21.15 28.73 -4.61
N ILE A 102 -20.36 28.31 -3.61
CA ILE A 102 -20.66 28.40 -2.18
C ILE A 102 -19.78 29.48 -1.56
#